data_AF-A0A537XLS7-F1
#
_entry.id   AF-A0A537XLS7-F1
#
_cell.length_a   1.000
_cell.length_b   1.000
_cell.length_c   1.000
_cell.angle_alpha   90.00
_cell.angle_beta   90.00
_cell.angle_gamma   90.00
#
_symmetry.space_group_name_H-M   'P 1'
#
loop_
_entity.id
_entity.type
_entity.pdbx_description
1 polymer ?
#
loop_
_entity_poly.entity_id
_entity_poly.type
_entity_poly.pdbx_seq_one_letter_code
_entity_poly.pdbx_strand_id
1 'polypeptide(L)'
;MAELMIASILVGVLNVALASALLVVYRGVYARTKAPFTLALFLFATAFLAQNAVVVYSFVTMMSLVPSALDPYLLATGAFEAVGLGAMLWSATR
;
A
#
# COMPACT_ATOMS: atom_id res chain seq x y z
N MET A 1 -11.29 5.90 -20.02
CA MET A 1 -9.83 6.00 -19.85
C MET A 1 -9.47 6.67 -18.52
N ALA A 2 -9.91 7.90 -18.24
CA ALA A 2 -9.67 8.53 -16.92
C ALA A 2 -10.21 7.72 -15.71
N GLU A 3 -11.29 6.95 -15.90
CA GLU A 3 -11.91 6.15 -14.82
C GLU A 3 -10.98 5.08 -14.22
N LEU A 4 -10.17 4.40 -15.04
CA LEU A 4 -9.24 3.38 -14.56
C LEU A 4 -8.08 4.00 -13.77
N MET A 5 -7.64 5.18 -14.16
CA MET A 5 -6.65 5.94 -13.40
C MET A 5 -7.22 6.39 -12.06
N ILE A 6 -8.46 6.90 -12.04
CA ILE A 6 -9.14 7.26 -10.78
C ILE A 6 -9.28 6.03 -9.88
N ALA A 7 -9.65 4.87 -10.43
CA ALA A 7 -9.69 3.62 -9.67
C ALA A 7 -8.30 3.25 -9.11
N SER A 8 -7.24 3.43 -9.89
CA SER A 8 -5.85 3.17 -9.46
C SER A 8 -5.44 4.10 -8.31
N ILE A 9 -5.84 5.37 -8.34
CA ILE A 9 -5.64 6.32 -7.25
C ILE A 9 -6.37 5.85 -5.99
N LEU A 10 -7.65 5.46 -6.11
CA LEU A 10 -8.43 4.99 -4.97
C LEU A 10 -7.84 3.72 -4.35
N VAL A 11 -7.38 2.78 -5.17
CA VAL A 11 -6.69 1.58 -4.71
C VAL A 11 -5.35 1.92 -4.03
N GLY A 12 -4.59 2.87 -4.58
CA GLY A 12 -3.38 3.37 -3.92
C GLY A 12 -3.67 3.99 -2.56
N VAL A 13 -4.75 4.77 -2.42
CA VAL A 13 -5.18 5.33 -1.13
C VAL A 13 -5.58 4.21 -0.15
N LEU A 14 -6.26 3.17 -0.62
CA LEU A 14 -6.56 1.99 0.18
C LEU A 14 -5.28 1.30 0.67
N ASN A 15 -4.28 1.13 -0.18
CA ASN A 15 -2.99 0.55 0.20
C ASN A 15 -2.25 1.39 1.24
N VAL A 16 -2.26 2.72 1.11
CA VAL A 16 -1.74 3.64 2.14
C VAL A 16 -2.43 3.38 3.48
N ALA A 17 -3.76 3.25 3.49
CA ALA A 17 -4.52 2.98 4.71
C ALA A 17 -4.17 1.61 5.31
N LEU A 18 -4.08 0.56 4.50
CA LEU A 18 -3.72 -0.80 4.94
C LEU A 18 -2.29 -0.85 5.51
N ALA A 19 -1.32 -0.26 4.81
CA ALA A 19 0.07 -0.19 5.27
C ALA A 19 0.18 0.61 6.58
N SER A 20 -0.58 1.70 6.72
CA SER A 20 -0.65 2.47 7.97
C SER A 20 -1.20 1.64 9.12
N ALA A 21 -2.27 0.86 8.89
CA ALA A 21 -2.83 -0.04 9.89
C ALA A 21 -1.83 -1.12 10.32
N LEU A 22 -1.08 -1.70 9.37
CA LEU A 22 -0.01 -2.65 9.65
C LEU A 22 1.08 -2.06 10.55
N LEU A 23 1.48 -0.81 10.32
CA LEU A 23 2.46 -0.14 11.20
C LEU A 23 1.96 -0.03 12.64
N VAL A 24 0.67 0.27 12.84
CA VAL A 24 0.07 0.32 14.18
C VAL A 24 0.11 -1.05 14.84
N VAL A 25 -0.26 -2.12 14.12
CA VAL A 25 -0.26 -3.49 14.64
C VAL A 25 1.17 -3.94 14.97
N TYR A 26 2.12 -3.78 14.05
CA TYR A 26 3.51 -4.18 14.25
C TYR A 26 4.21 -3.39 15.35
N ARG A 27 3.89 -2.10 15.52
CA ARG A 27 4.36 -1.32 16.66
C ARG A 27 3.89 -1.92 17.98
N GLY A 28 2.61 -2.32 18.06
CA GLY A 28 2.05 -2.99 19.24
C GLY A 28 2.72 -4.33 19.54
N VAL A 29 2.96 -5.14 18.51
CA VAL A 29 3.67 -6.43 18.64
C VAL A 29 5.11 -6.21 19.12
N TYR A 30 5.84 -5.29 18.49
CA TYR A 30 7.23 -5.00 18.83
C TYR A 30 7.38 -4.54 20.28
N ALA A 31 6.46 -3.68 20.77
CA ALA A 31 6.47 -3.22 22.15
C ALA A 31 6.36 -4.37 23.17
N ARG A 32 5.69 -5.48 22.80
CA ARG A 32 5.48 -6.65 23.67
C ARG A 32 6.59 -7.68 23.53
N THR A 33 7.02 -7.99 22.31
CA THR A 33 7.94 -9.11 22.03
C THR A 33 9.39 -8.67 21.91
N LYS A 34 9.65 -7.42 21.52
CA LYS A 34 10.97 -6.89 21.12
C LYS A 34 11.70 -7.78 20.10
N ALA A 35 10.96 -8.53 19.31
CA ALA A 35 11.53 -9.47 18.35
C ALA A 35 12.17 -8.72 17.15
N PRO A 36 13.39 -9.09 16.72
CA PRO A 36 14.05 -8.45 15.58
C PRO A 36 13.26 -8.66 14.27
N PHE A 37 12.55 -9.78 14.14
CA PHE A 37 11.68 -10.03 12.98
C PHE A 37 10.56 -8.98 12.84
N THR A 38 10.00 -8.49 13.95
CA THR A 38 8.96 -7.45 13.92
C THR A 38 9.51 -6.11 13.44
N LEU A 39 10.80 -5.81 13.66
CA LEU A 39 11.44 -4.63 13.06
C LEU A 39 11.53 -4.74 11.55
N ALA A 40 11.84 -5.92 11.02
CA ALA A 40 11.85 -6.15 9.58
C ALA A 40 10.44 -5.94 8.97
N LEU A 41 9.41 -6.46 9.63
CA LEU A 41 8.02 -6.24 9.23
C LEU A 41 7.61 -4.76 9.29
N PHE A 42 8.05 -4.04 10.32
CA PHE A 42 7.79 -2.61 10.45
C PHE A 42 8.46 -1.80 9.33
N LEU A 43 9.72 -2.11 9.01
CA LEU A 43 10.45 -1.47 7.91
C LEU A 43 9.79 -1.79 6.56
N PHE A 44 9.36 -3.03 6.35
CA PHE A 44 8.64 -3.44 5.16
C PHE A 44 7.32 -2.66 5.00
N ALA A 45 6.47 -2.64 6.04
CA ALA A 45 5.22 -1.87 6.01
C ALA A 45 5.47 -0.37 5.77
N THR A 46 6.57 0.19 6.31
CA THR A 46 6.94 1.59 6.09
C THR A 46 7.33 1.83 4.63
N ALA A 47 8.08 0.91 4.02
CA ALA A 47 8.47 1.00 2.61
C ALA A 47 7.23 0.95 1.69
N PHE A 48 6.28 0.05 1.97
CA PHE A 48 5.00 -0.03 1.24
C PHE A 48 4.16 1.25 1.42
N LEU A 49 4.10 1.80 2.63
CA LEU A 49 3.41 3.06 2.88
C LEU A 49 4.02 4.20 2.05
N ALA A 50 5.35 4.34 2.08
CA ALA A 50 6.06 5.37 1.34
C ALA A 50 5.89 5.20 -0.18
N GLN A 51 6.02 3.98 -0.70
CA GLN A 51 5.83 3.70 -2.11
C GLN A 51 4.39 4.02 -2.56
N ASN A 52 3.35 3.59 -1.83
CA ASN A 52 1.97 3.94 -2.21
C ASN A 52 1.69 5.44 -2.10
N ALA A 53 2.24 6.13 -1.11
CA ALA A 53 2.10 7.58 -1.01
C ALA A 53 2.70 8.29 -2.23
N VAL A 54 3.89 7.87 -2.68
CA VAL A 54 4.54 8.38 -3.89
C VAL A 54 3.73 8.04 -5.14
N VAL A 55 3.19 6.82 -5.25
CA VAL A 55 2.36 6.38 -6.38
C VAL A 55 1.09 7.22 -6.48
N VAL A 56 0.35 7.37 -5.39
CA VAL A 56 -0.87 8.19 -5.34
C VAL A 56 -0.56 9.63 -5.71
N TYR A 57 0.48 10.22 -5.12
CA TYR A 57 0.90 11.58 -5.45
C TYR A 57 1.25 11.73 -6.94
N SER A 58 1.97 10.76 -7.51
CA SER A 58 2.35 10.76 -8.92
C SER A 58 1.12 10.68 -9.82
N PHE A 59 0.16 9.80 -9.53
CA PHE A 59 -1.06 9.70 -10.33
C PHE A 59 -1.93 10.95 -10.23
N VAL A 60 -2.04 11.57 -9.04
CA VAL A 60 -2.82 12.80 -8.87
C VAL A 60 -2.19 13.99 -9.62
N THR A 61 -0.86 14.13 -9.58
CA THR A 61 -0.18 15.32 -10.12
C THR A 61 0.28 15.16 -11.56
N MET A 62 0.55 13.94 -12.01
CA MET A 62 1.19 13.64 -13.30
C MET A 62 0.34 12.73 -14.19
N MET A 63 -0.97 12.61 -13.93
CA MET A 63 -1.89 11.76 -14.72
C MET A 63 -1.74 11.96 -16.24
N SER A 64 -1.59 13.20 -16.70
CA SER A 64 -1.48 13.54 -18.13
C SER A 64 -0.20 13.03 -18.80
N LEU A 65 0.81 12.65 -18.00
CA LEU A 65 2.08 12.10 -18.48
C LEU A 65 2.06 10.57 -18.57
N VAL A 66 1.06 9.92 -17.95
CA VAL A 66 0.94 8.46 -17.94
C VAL A 66 0.20 7.99 -19.19
N PRO A 67 0.80 7.12 -20.02
CA PRO A 67 0.11 6.55 -21.17
C PRO A 67 -1.11 5.73 -20.72
N SER A 68 -2.29 6.02 -21.29
CA SER A 68 -3.55 5.33 -20.95
C SER A 68 -3.54 3.82 -21.21
N ALA A 69 -2.59 3.34 -22.02
CA ALA A 69 -2.38 1.91 -22.24
C ALA A 69 -1.88 1.19 -20.98
N LEU A 70 -1.32 1.91 -20.01
CA LEU A 70 -0.81 1.35 -18.74
C LEU A 70 -1.89 1.25 -17.66
N ASP A 71 -2.97 2.02 -17.75
CA ASP A 71 -4.05 2.10 -16.75
C ASP A 71 -4.53 0.74 -16.20
N PRO A 72 -4.84 -0.29 -17.04
CA PRO A 72 -5.30 -1.57 -16.51
C PRO A 72 -4.22 -2.31 -15.72
N TYR A 73 -2.95 -2.16 -16.10
CA TYR A 73 -1.83 -2.79 -15.39
C TYR A 73 -1.56 -2.09 -14.06
N LEU A 74 -1.63 -0.76 -14.02
CA LEU A 74 -1.48 0.02 -12.79
C LEU A 74 -2.58 -0.34 -11.78
N LEU A 75 -3.82 -0.46 -12.25
CA LEU A 75 -4.94 -0.89 -11.41
C LEU A 75 -4.73 -2.31 -10.88
N ALA A 76 -4.33 -3.24 -11.75
CA ALA A 76 -4.09 -4.63 -11.37
C ALA A 76 -2.97 -4.74 -10.33
N THR A 77 -1.85 -4.04 -10.53
CA THR A 77 -0.74 -4.01 -9.56
C THR A 77 -1.21 -3.49 -8.21
N GLY A 78 -1.92 -2.36 -8.18
CA GLY A 78 -2.47 -1.81 -6.94
C GLY A 78 -3.43 -2.78 -6.25
N ALA A 79 -4.27 -3.49 -7.02
CA ALA A 79 -5.24 -4.44 -6.48
C ALA A 79 -4.57 -5.68 -5.88
N PHE A 80 -3.57 -6.25 -6.55
CA PHE A 80 -2.78 -7.35 -5.99
C PHE A 80 -2.05 -6.94 -4.71
N GLU A 81 -1.55 -5.71 -4.69
CA GLU A 81 -0.92 -5.14 -3.51
C GLU A 81 -1.92 -4.99 -2.34
N ALA A 82 -3.15 -4.52 -2.62
CA ALA A 82 -4.21 -4.43 -1.63
C ALA A 82 -4.57 -5.79 -1.03
N VAL A 83 -4.63 -6.83 -1.86
CA VAL A 83 -4.84 -8.21 -1.42
C VAL A 83 -3.70 -8.67 -0.50
N GLY A 84 -2.45 -8.41 -0.90
CA GLY A 84 -1.26 -8.75 -0.11
C GLY A 84 -1.25 -8.05 1.26
N LEU A 85 -1.40 -6.73 1.28
CA LEU A 85 -1.46 -5.94 2.51
C LEU A 85 -2.65 -6.34 3.39
N GLY A 86 -3.81 -6.60 2.79
CA GLY A 86 -5.01 -7.08 3.48
C GLY A 86 -4.79 -8.44 4.15
N ALA A 87 -4.15 -9.38 3.45
CA ALA A 87 -3.81 -10.69 4.01
C ALA A 87 -2.80 -10.59 5.16
N MET A 88 -1.79 -9.71 5.03
CA MET A 88 -0.82 -9.45 6.10
C MET A 88 -1.50 -8.83 7.32
N LEU A 89 -2.41 -7.87 7.11
CA LEU A 89 -3.13 -7.22 8.21
C LEU A 89 -4.03 -8.20 8.93
N TRP A 90 -4.81 -8.98 8.19
CA TRP A 90 -5.68 -10.01 8.75
C TRP A 90 -4.89 -11.02 9.61
N SER A 91 -3.77 -11.53 9.10
CA SER A 91 -2.93 -12.48 9.83
C SER A 91 -2.22 -11.88 11.04
N ALA A 92 -1.91 -10.58 11.02
CA ALA A 92 -1.29 -9.89 12.16
C ALA A 92 -2.30 -9.54 13.28
N THR A 93 -3.60 -9.49 12.97
CA THR A 93 -4.66 -9.14 13.94
C THR A 93 -5.33 -10.35 14.60
N ARG A 94 -5.04 -11.56 14.14
CA ARG A 94 -5.61 -12.81 14.64
C ARG A 94 -4.69 -13.44 15.69
#